data_AF-A0A933N774-F1
#
_entry.id   AF-A0A933N774-F1
#
_cell.length_a   1.000
_cell.length_b   1.000
_cell.length_c   1.000
_cell.angle_alpha   90.00
_cell.angle_beta   90.00
_cell.angle_gamma   90.00
#
_symmetry.space_group_name_H-M   'P 1'
#
loop_
_entity.id
_entity.type
_entity.pdbx_description
1 polymer ?
#
loop_
_entity_poly.entity_id
_entity_poly.type
_entity_poly.pdbx_seq_one_letter_code
_entity_poly.pdbx_strand_id
1 'polypeptide(L)'
;MLAQDAGAPLQPAPAALPATPPAETVYTYFGLRTLERREDVSDEEKLREWESFIHRTEEQVGYAKKQVAFWRNAARLRLVESVQADDKDSSIEPRVKIETWKRLATMFPKSEESRVAEKRIAYWKATESKRLVDAAEIVEQGKASKVECIRAWRQVIDWDAKGNAAKGASKRIAALQKQIYDEAASLDRIGRVDGPTKLAVWKDVLLGEPTPQQRREAEARVRALEGK
;
A
#
# COMPACT_ATOMS: atom_id res chain seq x y z
N MET A 1 -36.89 -0.03 49.64
CA MET A 1 -37.10 -1.49 49.74
C MET A 1 -37.48 -1.99 48.35
N LEU A 2 -36.97 -3.17 47.98
CA LEU A 2 -37.17 -3.93 46.74
C LEU A 2 -36.22 -3.61 45.58
N ALA A 3 -35.21 -4.48 45.50
CA ALA A 3 -34.45 -4.86 44.32
C ALA A 3 -35.36 -5.45 43.24
N GLN A 4 -34.99 -5.31 41.98
CA GLN A 4 -35.26 -6.32 40.96
C GLN A 4 -34.02 -6.52 40.08
N ASP A 5 -33.58 -7.77 40.12
CA ASP A 5 -32.41 -8.38 39.54
C ASP A 5 -32.33 -8.27 38.02
N ALA A 6 -31.09 -8.14 37.56
CA ALA A 6 -30.70 -8.39 36.19
C ALA A 6 -30.91 -9.87 35.86
N GLY A 7 -31.78 -10.15 34.89
CA GLY A 7 -31.90 -11.47 34.28
C GLY A 7 -30.62 -11.84 33.54
N ALA A 8 -29.79 -12.67 34.15
CA ALA A 8 -28.73 -13.39 33.45
C ALA A 8 -29.38 -14.45 32.52
N PRO A 9 -28.90 -14.63 31.28
CA PRO A 9 -29.36 -15.73 30.45
C PRO A 9 -28.89 -17.06 31.04
N LEU A 10 -29.84 -17.96 31.24
CA LEU A 10 -29.63 -19.34 31.68
C LEU A 10 -28.60 -20.04 30.77
N GLN A 11 -27.46 -20.44 31.33
CA GLN A 11 -26.59 -21.42 30.70
C GLN A 11 -27.39 -22.73 30.52
N PRO A 12 -27.37 -23.37 29.34
CA PRO A 12 -27.89 -24.73 29.24
C PRO A 12 -27.01 -25.65 30.10
N ALA A 13 -27.66 -26.47 30.92
CA ALA A 13 -27.00 -27.50 31.73
C ALA A 13 -26.04 -28.34 30.87
N PRO A 14 -24.87 -28.74 31.39
CA PRO A 14 -23.96 -29.60 30.65
C PRO A 14 -24.69 -30.90 30.31
N ALA A 15 -24.85 -31.16 29.01
CA ALA A 15 -25.39 -32.40 28.52
C ALA A 15 -24.63 -33.57 29.16
N ALA A 16 -25.37 -34.52 29.74
CA ALA A 16 -24.82 -35.74 30.29
C ALA A 16 -23.86 -36.38 29.28
N LEU A 17 -22.61 -36.59 29.69
CA LEU A 17 -21.63 -37.29 28.87
C LEU A 17 -22.21 -38.66 28.47
N PRO A 18 -22.15 -39.06 27.19
CA PRO A 18 -22.51 -40.41 26.82
C PRO A 18 -21.60 -41.38 27.60
N ALA A 19 -22.23 -42.45 28.13
CA ALA A 19 -21.54 -43.55 28.77
C ALA A 19 -20.36 -44.00 27.90
N THR A 20 -19.21 -44.17 28.55
CA THR A 20 -17.92 -44.50 27.96
C THR A 20 -18.07 -45.64 26.94
N PRO A 21 -17.67 -45.46 25.66
CA PRO A 21 -17.61 -46.56 24.71
C PRO A 21 -16.48 -47.52 25.12
N PRO A 22 -16.52 -48.80 24.68
CA PRO A 22 -15.46 -49.77 24.96
C PRO A 22 -14.12 -49.21 24.48
N ALA A 23 -13.07 -49.47 25.24
CA ALA A 23 -11.70 -49.08 24.92
C ALA A 23 -11.16 -49.85 23.71
N GLU A 24 -11.65 -49.54 22.51
CA GLU A 24 -10.91 -49.80 21.28
C GLU A 24 -9.66 -48.92 21.32
N THR A 25 -8.52 -49.53 21.63
CA THR A 25 -7.25 -48.81 21.62
C THR A 25 -6.92 -48.51 20.17
N VAL A 26 -7.30 -47.32 19.69
CA VAL A 26 -6.99 -46.87 18.33
C VAL A 26 -5.48 -46.74 18.19
N TYR A 27 -4.87 -47.65 17.44
CA TYR A 27 -3.43 -47.60 17.22
C TYR A 27 -3.04 -46.35 16.40
N THR A 28 -2.11 -45.58 16.96
CA THR A 28 -1.38 -44.56 16.20
C THR A 28 -0.43 -45.24 15.21
N TYR A 29 0.16 -44.48 14.29
CA TYR A 29 1.19 -45.01 13.38
C TYR A 29 2.32 -45.74 14.14
N PHE A 30 2.80 -45.17 15.24
CA PHE A 30 3.81 -45.81 16.10
C PHE A 30 3.27 -47.05 16.82
N GLY A 31 1.98 -47.04 17.20
CA GLY A 31 1.29 -48.20 17.77
C GLY A 31 1.25 -49.38 16.81
N LEU A 32 0.91 -49.14 15.54
CA LEU A 32 0.86 -50.18 14.50
C LEU A 32 2.25 -50.77 14.20
N ARG A 33 3.27 -49.92 14.14
CA ARG A 33 4.68 -50.36 13.97
C ARG A 33 5.17 -51.22 15.13
N THR A 34 4.59 -51.06 16.31
CA THR A 34 4.88 -51.90 17.48
C THR A 34 4.07 -53.20 17.42
N LEU A 35 2.81 -53.14 16.98
CA LEU A 35 1.96 -54.30 16.72
C LEU A 35 2.59 -55.26 15.69
N GLU A 36 3.22 -54.76 14.63
CA GLU A 36 3.93 -55.57 13.64
C GLU A 36 4.97 -56.52 14.25
N ARG A 37 5.65 -56.07 15.31
CA ARG A 37 6.75 -56.80 15.98
C ARG A 37 6.28 -57.84 16.99
N ARG A 38 4.98 -57.89 17.26
CA ARG A 38 4.38 -58.84 18.19
C ARG A 38 4.13 -60.16 17.47
N GLU A 39 4.77 -61.22 17.94
CA GLU A 39 4.61 -62.59 17.42
C GLU A 39 3.30 -63.24 17.88
N ASP A 40 2.71 -62.73 18.96
CA ASP A 40 1.46 -63.21 19.54
C ASP A 40 0.20 -62.69 18.85
N VAL A 41 0.33 -61.79 17.86
CA VAL A 41 -0.78 -61.19 17.09
C VAL A 41 -0.79 -61.73 15.67
N SER A 42 -1.97 -62.15 15.19
CA SER A 42 -2.11 -62.73 13.85
C SER A 42 -1.90 -61.70 12.73
N ASP A 43 -1.48 -62.17 11.55
CA ASP A 43 -1.29 -61.31 10.38
C ASP A 43 -2.60 -60.68 9.88
N GLU A 44 -3.73 -61.39 10.02
CA GLU A 44 -5.06 -60.87 9.69
C GLU A 44 -5.46 -59.71 10.61
N GLU A 45 -5.15 -59.79 11.91
CA GLU A 45 -5.41 -58.71 12.86
C GLU A 45 -4.51 -57.50 12.59
N LYS A 46 -3.22 -57.72 12.30
CA LYS A 46 -2.30 -56.65 11.90
C LYS A 46 -2.78 -55.94 10.63
N LEU A 47 -3.21 -56.68 9.62
CA LEU A 47 -3.75 -56.12 8.38
C LEU A 47 -5.00 -55.28 8.65
N ARG A 48 -5.96 -55.82 9.40
CA ARG A 48 -7.20 -55.13 9.76
C ARG A 48 -6.93 -53.81 10.47
N GLU A 49 -5.97 -53.76 11.38
CA GLU A 49 -5.62 -52.55 12.10
C GLU A 49 -4.91 -51.51 11.22
N TRP A 50 -4.08 -51.94 10.26
CA TRP A 50 -3.51 -51.06 9.24
C TRP A 50 -4.57 -50.49 8.29
N GLU A 51 -5.50 -51.30 7.81
CA GLU A 51 -6.62 -50.86 6.96
C GLU A 51 -7.52 -49.87 7.71
N SER A 52 -7.84 -50.17 8.98
CA SER A 52 -8.61 -49.28 9.85
C SER A 52 -7.88 -47.95 10.10
N PHE A 53 -6.55 -47.98 10.23
CA PHE A 53 -5.74 -46.77 10.33
C PHE A 53 -5.73 -45.94 9.05
N ILE A 54 -5.63 -46.58 7.89
CA ILE A 54 -5.70 -45.90 6.59
C ILE A 54 -7.04 -45.17 6.48
N HIS A 55 -8.16 -45.85 6.71
CA HIS A 55 -9.50 -45.26 6.64
C HIS A 55 -9.64 -44.03 7.55
N ARG A 56 -9.26 -44.16 8.84
CA ARG A 56 -9.30 -43.04 9.80
C ARG A 56 -8.39 -41.89 9.37
N THR A 57 -7.20 -42.19 8.85
CA THR A 57 -6.24 -41.18 8.40
C THR A 57 -6.76 -40.44 7.18
N GLU A 58 -7.42 -41.11 6.25
CA GLU A 58 -8.05 -40.48 5.09
C GLU A 58 -9.14 -39.49 5.51
N GLU A 59 -9.99 -39.87 6.46
CA GLU A 59 -11.01 -38.97 7.02
C GLU A 59 -10.38 -37.76 7.71
N GLN A 60 -9.35 -37.99 8.54
CA GLN A 60 -8.63 -36.92 9.25
C GLN A 60 -7.93 -35.96 8.28
N VAL A 61 -7.25 -36.48 7.26
CA VAL A 61 -6.61 -35.67 6.20
C VAL A 61 -7.65 -34.92 5.39
N GLY A 62 -8.78 -35.56 5.06
CA GLY A 62 -9.90 -34.92 4.38
C GLY A 62 -10.47 -33.75 5.18
N TYR A 63 -10.68 -33.93 6.48
CA TYR A 63 -11.10 -32.86 7.38
C TYR A 63 -10.04 -31.76 7.51
N ALA A 64 -8.78 -32.11 7.71
CA ALA A 64 -7.68 -31.14 7.82
C ALA A 64 -7.56 -30.28 6.55
N LYS A 65 -7.69 -30.87 5.36
CA LYS A 65 -7.74 -30.12 4.09
C LYS A 65 -8.89 -29.12 4.05
N LYS A 66 -10.09 -29.50 4.51
CA LYS A 66 -11.25 -28.59 4.61
C LYS A 66 -10.96 -27.43 5.58
N GLN A 67 -10.36 -27.70 6.73
CA GLN A 67 -10.00 -26.67 7.70
C GLN A 67 -8.92 -25.73 7.20
N VAL A 68 -7.88 -26.24 6.53
CA VAL A 68 -6.85 -25.40 5.91
C VAL A 68 -7.45 -24.48 4.85
N ALA A 69 -8.36 -24.99 4.01
CA ALA A 69 -9.06 -24.17 3.03
C ALA A 69 -9.93 -23.09 3.70
N PHE A 70 -10.66 -23.45 4.76
CA PHE A 70 -11.46 -22.51 5.55
C PHE A 70 -10.59 -21.37 6.11
N TRP A 71 -9.48 -21.69 6.78
CA TRP A 71 -8.61 -20.67 7.38
C TRP A 71 -7.89 -19.80 6.34
N ARG A 72 -7.53 -20.35 5.17
CA ARG A 72 -7.01 -19.55 4.05
C ARG A 72 -8.05 -18.54 3.55
N ASN A 73 -9.29 -18.97 3.40
CA ASN A 73 -10.39 -18.09 2.99
C ASN A 73 -10.68 -17.02 4.06
N ALA A 74 -10.70 -17.39 5.34
CA ALA A 74 -10.87 -16.45 6.45
C ALA A 74 -9.75 -15.40 6.50
N ALA A 75 -8.49 -15.81 6.30
CA ALA A 75 -7.36 -14.89 6.24
C ALA A 75 -7.46 -13.92 5.05
N ARG A 76 -7.87 -14.43 3.88
CA ARG A 76 -8.15 -13.60 2.70
C ARG A 76 -9.24 -12.57 2.97
N LEU A 77 -10.36 -12.97 3.58
CA LEU A 77 -11.47 -12.06 3.90
C LEU A 77 -11.03 -10.93 4.85
N ARG A 78 -10.33 -11.25 5.95
CA ARG A 78 -9.83 -10.24 6.90
C ARG A 78 -8.90 -9.23 6.24
N LEU A 79 -8.04 -9.70 5.34
CA LEU A 79 -7.15 -8.83 4.59
C LEU A 79 -7.92 -7.90 3.66
N VAL A 80 -8.91 -8.41 2.93
CA VAL A 80 -9.79 -7.59 2.08
C VAL A 80 -10.53 -6.54 2.91
N GLU A 81 -11.08 -6.94 4.05
CA GLU A 81 -11.77 -6.03 4.98
C GLU A 81 -10.83 -4.92 5.49
N SER A 82 -9.58 -5.26 5.86
CA SER A 82 -8.60 -4.27 6.29
C SER A 82 -8.28 -3.26 5.19
N VAL A 83 -8.06 -3.72 3.95
CA VAL A 83 -7.77 -2.84 2.81
C VAL A 83 -8.99 -1.95 2.50
N GLN A 84 -10.20 -2.48 2.64
CA GLN A 84 -11.42 -1.69 2.48
C GLN A 84 -11.64 -0.68 3.60
N ALA A 85 -11.20 -0.97 4.83
CA ALA A 85 -11.23 -0.03 5.93
C ALA A 85 -10.25 1.14 5.66
N ASP A 86 -9.01 0.82 5.30
CA ASP A 86 -8.00 1.82 4.93
C ASP A 86 -8.46 2.68 3.74
N ASP A 87 -9.15 2.07 2.77
CA ASP A 87 -9.70 2.76 1.61
C ASP A 87 -10.72 3.84 1.99
N LYS A 88 -11.55 3.58 3.01
CA LYS A 88 -12.59 4.48 3.51
C LYS A 88 -12.07 5.52 4.50
N ASP A 89 -10.93 5.28 5.12
CA ASP A 89 -10.33 6.21 6.07
C ASP A 89 -9.82 7.47 5.36
N SER A 90 -10.38 8.63 5.70
CA SER A 90 -10.01 9.91 5.10
C SER A 90 -8.66 10.44 5.58
N SER A 91 -8.13 9.93 6.71
CA SER A 91 -6.83 10.32 7.24
C SER A 91 -5.66 9.69 6.47
N ILE A 92 -5.91 8.62 5.74
CA ILE A 92 -4.89 7.92 4.95
C ILE A 92 -4.74 8.62 3.59
N GLU A 93 -3.50 8.96 3.26
CA GLU A 93 -3.19 9.60 1.97
C GLU A 93 -3.49 8.66 0.78
N PRO A 94 -3.96 9.19 -0.36
CA PRO A 94 -4.24 8.39 -1.56
C PRO A 94 -3.07 7.50 -2.01
N ARG A 95 -1.83 7.97 -1.86
CA ARG A 95 -0.63 7.20 -2.19
C ARG A 95 -0.51 5.92 -1.36
N VAL A 96 -0.80 6.00 -0.06
CA VAL A 96 -0.77 4.84 0.84
C VAL A 96 -1.87 3.85 0.47
N LYS A 97 -3.09 4.35 0.18
CA LYS A 97 -4.21 3.52 -0.31
C LYS A 97 -3.86 2.77 -1.59
N ILE A 98 -3.14 3.40 -2.51
CA ILE A 98 -2.69 2.75 -3.75
C ILE A 98 -1.76 1.58 -3.44
N GLU A 99 -0.83 1.73 -2.50
CA GLU A 99 0.10 0.65 -2.13
C GLU A 99 -0.61 -0.52 -1.43
N THR A 100 -1.61 -0.27 -0.58
CA THR A 100 -2.40 -1.35 0.05
C THR A 100 -3.20 -2.14 -0.98
N TRP A 101 -3.86 -1.46 -1.93
CA TRP A 101 -4.56 -2.12 -3.03
C TRP A 101 -3.62 -2.88 -3.97
N LYS A 102 -2.43 -2.34 -4.28
CA LYS A 102 -1.42 -3.06 -5.07
C LYS A 102 -1.02 -4.37 -4.39
N ARG A 103 -0.78 -4.33 -3.07
CA ARG A 103 -0.43 -5.51 -2.29
C ARG A 103 -1.52 -6.58 -2.40
N LEU A 104 -2.80 -6.19 -2.30
CA LEU A 104 -3.93 -7.10 -2.47
C LEU A 104 -3.96 -7.74 -3.87
N ALA A 105 -3.79 -6.94 -4.92
CA ALA A 105 -3.74 -7.42 -6.29
C ALA A 105 -2.59 -8.41 -6.55
N THR A 106 -1.41 -8.16 -5.95
CA THR A 106 -0.26 -9.05 -6.04
C THR A 106 -0.47 -10.37 -5.29
N MET A 107 -1.11 -10.34 -4.13
CA MET A 107 -1.36 -11.55 -3.32
C MET A 107 -2.43 -12.46 -3.92
N PHE A 108 -3.43 -11.89 -4.60
CA PHE A 108 -4.54 -12.63 -5.19
C PHE A 108 -4.68 -12.33 -6.70
N PRO A 109 -3.69 -12.70 -7.53
CA PRO A 109 -3.73 -12.39 -8.94
C PRO A 109 -4.91 -13.08 -9.63
N LYS A 110 -5.53 -12.40 -10.60
CA LYS A 110 -6.68 -12.89 -11.40
C LYS A 110 -7.96 -13.18 -10.60
N SER A 111 -8.06 -12.73 -9.35
CA SER A 111 -9.29 -12.82 -8.56
C SER A 111 -10.21 -11.61 -8.76
N GLU A 112 -11.45 -11.70 -8.28
CA GLU A 112 -12.37 -10.56 -8.24
C GLU A 112 -11.80 -9.39 -7.41
N GLU A 113 -11.09 -9.68 -6.33
CA GLU A 113 -10.44 -8.67 -5.49
C GLU A 113 -9.30 -7.96 -6.24
N SER A 114 -8.55 -8.65 -7.10
CA SER A 114 -7.56 -8.00 -7.97
C SER A 114 -8.23 -7.02 -8.93
N ARG A 115 -9.38 -7.39 -9.51
CA ARG A 115 -10.14 -6.50 -10.41
C ARG A 115 -10.67 -5.27 -9.67
N VAL A 116 -11.15 -5.46 -8.44
CA VAL A 116 -11.57 -4.36 -7.58
C VAL A 116 -10.36 -3.49 -7.22
N ALA A 117 -9.23 -4.09 -6.85
CA ALA A 117 -8.00 -3.38 -6.52
C ALA A 117 -7.51 -2.53 -7.69
N GLU A 118 -7.48 -3.07 -8.92
CA GLU A 118 -7.10 -2.32 -10.13
C GLU A 118 -7.99 -1.09 -10.35
N LYS A 119 -9.31 -1.24 -10.18
CA LYS A 119 -10.27 -0.11 -10.27
C LYS A 119 -10.01 0.93 -9.18
N ARG A 120 -9.76 0.50 -7.93
CA ARG A 120 -9.48 1.41 -6.82
C ARG A 120 -8.13 2.10 -6.96
N ILE A 121 -7.10 1.42 -7.47
CA ILE A 121 -5.80 2.02 -7.81
C ILE A 121 -5.99 3.11 -8.86
N ALA A 122 -6.75 2.85 -9.93
CA ALA A 122 -7.03 3.85 -10.95
C ALA A 122 -7.77 5.06 -10.38
N TYR A 123 -8.78 4.82 -9.54
CA TYR A 123 -9.52 5.87 -8.84
C TYR A 123 -8.61 6.76 -7.98
N TRP A 124 -7.85 6.16 -7.05
CA TRP A 124 -6.99 6.94 -6.17
C TRP A 124 -5.85 7.62 -6.91
N LYS A 125 -5.37 7.03 -8.02
CA LYS A 125 -4.40 7.71 -8.88
C LYS A 125 -4.97 8.99 -9.48
N ALA A 126 -6.21 8.94 -9.99
CA ALA A 126 -6.88 10.12 -10.51
C ALA A 126 -7.13 11.16 -9.40
N THR A 127 -7.56 10.74 -8.22
CA THR A 127 -7.78 11.61 -7.06
C THR A 127 -6.48 12.30 -6.62
N GLU A 128 -5.37 11.56 -6.52
CA GLU A 128 -4.08 12.12 -6.13
C GLU A 128 -3.53 13.08 -7.19
N SER A 129 -3.64 12.73 -8.47
CA SER A 129 -3.27 13.63 -9.57
C SER A 129 -4.04 14.94 -9.50
N LYS A 130 -5.35 14.89 -9.22
CA LYS A 130 -6.17 16.10 -9.03
C LYS A 130 -5.69 16.89 -7.81
N ARG A 131 -5.50 16.24 -6.65
CA ARG A 131 -5.04 16.89 -5.43
C ARG A 131 -3.72 17.64 -5.61
N LEU A 132 -2.76 17.04 -6.31
CA LEU A 132 -1.46 17.65 -6.58
C LEU A 132 -1.56 18.83 -7.54
N VAL A 133 -2.41 18.75 -8.56
CA VAL A 133 -2.69 19.88 -9.47
C VAL A 133 -3.34 21.03 -8.71
N ASP A 134 -4.41 20.75 -7.94
CA ASP A 134 -5.09 21.76 -7.13
C ASP A 134 -4.12 22.43 -6.14
N ALA A 135 -3.24 21.65 -5.50
CA ALA A 135 -2.21 22.18 -4.61
C ALA A 135 -1.19 23.07 -5.35
N ALA A 136 -0.75 22.68 -6.53
CA ALA A 136 0.18 23.48 -7.34
C ALA A 136 -0.47 24.79 -7.81
N GLU A 137 -1.75 24.76 -8.20
CA GLU A 137 -2.51 25.95 -8.56
C GLU A 137 -2.69 26.91 -7.38
N ILE A 138 -2.97 26.39 -6.18
CA ILE A 138 -3.06 27.20 -4.95
C ILE A 138 -1.73 27.91 -4.66
N VAL A 139 -0.61 27.19 -4.76
CA VAL A 139 0.74 27.78 -4.57
C VAL A 139 0.96 28.90 -5.57
N GLU A 140 0.60 28.67 -6.83
CA GLU A 140 0.79 29.66 -7.89
C GLU A 140 -0.10 30.90 -7.74
N GLN A 141 -1.33 30.75 -7.24
CA GLN A 141 -2.21 31.89 -6.93
C GLN A 141 -1.83 32.61 -5.63
N GLY A 142 -1.18 31.91 -4.70
CA GLY A 142 -0.91 32.34 -3.32
C GLY A 142 0.23 33.35 -3.13
N LYS A 143 0.67 34.06 -4.17
CA LYS A 143 1.85 34.96 -4.17
C LYS A 143 3.17 34.25 -3.84
N ALA A 144 3.25 32.93 -3.99
CA ALA A 144 4.51 32.20 -3.81
C ALA A 144 5.56 32.65 -4.84
N SER A 145 6.83 32.42 -4.54
CA SER A 145 7.91 32.67 -5.50
C SER A 145 7.78 31.74 -6.70
N LYS A 146 8.27 32.16 -7.88
CA LYS A 146 8.22 31.32 -9.07
C LYS A 146 9.00 30.01 -8.90
N VAL A 147 10.05 30.00 -8.06
CA VAL A 147 10.80 28.80 -7.68
C VAL A 147 9.92 27.81 -6.91
N GLU A 148 9.12 28.30 -5.96
CA GLU A 148 8.16 27.47 -5.23
C GLU A 148 7.05 26.94 -6.14
N CYS A 149 6.55 27.76 -7.07
CA CYS A 149 5.59 27.32 -8.08
C CYS A 149 6.18 26.19 -8.95
N ILE A 150 7.43 26.32 -9.42
CA ILE A 150 8.11 25.26 -10.18
C ILE A 150 8.22 23.98 -9.35
N ARG A 151 8.59 24.10 -8.07
CA ARG A 151 8.70 22.94 -7.16
C ARG A 151 7.34 22.27 -6.93
N ALA A 152 6.26 23.03 -6.81
CA ALA A 152 4.91 22.48 -6.67
C ALA A 152 4.45 21.74 -7.93
N TRP A 153 4.62 22.34 -9.11
CA TRP A 153 4.31 21.68 -10.39
C TRP A 153 5.20 20.45 -10.66
N ARG A 154 6.42 20.43 -10.14
CA ARG A 154 7.30 19.26 -10.23
C ARG A 154 6.73 18.04 -9.51
N GLN A 155 6.07 18.22 -8.37
CA GLN A 155 5.43 17.11 -7.64
C GLN A 155 4.37 16.40 -8.49
N VAL A 156 3.66 17.14 -9.37
CA VAL A 156 2.69 16.56 -10.32
C VAL A 156 3.39 15.64 -11.34
N ILE A 157 4.59 16.04 -11.81
CA ILE A 157 5.38 15.24 -12.76
C ILE A 157 5.97 14.00 -12.06
N ASP A 158 6.51 14.17 -10.87
CA ASP A 158 7.12 13.07 -10.11
C ASP A 158 6.10 12.01 -9.72
N TRP A 159 4.83 12.40 -9.55
CA TRP A 159 3.72 11.50 -9.31
C TRP A 159 3.37 10.59 -10.50
N ASP A 160 3.17 11.18 -11.69
CA ASP A 160 2.82 10.44 -12.90
C ASP A 160 3.41 11.10 -14.15
N ALA A 161 4.69 10.84 -14.39
CA ALA A 161 5.46 11.46 -15.47
C ALA A 161 4.87 11.27 -16.88
N LYS A 162 4.06 10.22 -17.09
CA LYS A 162 3.42 9.92 -18.38
C LYS A 162 1.96 10.38 -18.46
N GLY A 163 1.41 10.86 -17.35
CA GLY A 163 0.02 11.30 -17.24
C GLY A 163 -0.27 12.60 -17.99
N ASN A 164 -1.55 12.86 -18.27
CA ASN A 164 -1.99 14.11 -18.90
C ASN A 164 -1.67 15.33 -18.02
N ALA A 165 -1.76 15.20 -16.69
CA ALA A 165 -1.40 16.25 -15.74
C ALA A 165 0.09 16.63 -15.85
N ALA A 166 0.99 15.66 -16.03
CA ALA A 166 2.42 15.93 -16.19
C ALA A 166 2.76 16.73 -17.45
N LYS A 167 2.00 16.54 -18.55
CA LYS A 167 2.16 17.38 -19.76
C LYS A 167 1.79 18.84 -19.48
N GLY A 168 0.71 19.07 -18.75
CA GLY A 168 0.29 20.41 -18.31
C GLY A 168 1.34 21.05 -17.39
N ALA A 169 1.75 20.31 -16.35
CA ALA A 169 2.79 20.73 -15.41
C ALA A 169 4.11 21.06 -16.10
N SER A 170 4.56 20.23 -17.06
CA SER A 170 5.81 20.48 -17.82
C SER A 170 5.76 21.79 -18.60
N LYS A 171 4.62 22.09 -19.25
CA LYS A 171 4.44 23.37 -19.95
C LYS A 171 4.46 24.55 -18.98
N ARG A 172 3.86 24.37 -17.79
CA ARG A 172 3.80 25.41 -16.77
C ARG A 172 5.18 25.71 -16.19
N ILE A 173 5.95 24.67 -15.86
CA ILE A 173 7.34 24.77 -15.43
C ILE A 173 8.18 25.50 -16.48
N ALA A 174 8.09 25.12 -17.75
CA ALA A 174 8.84 25.79 -18.82
C ALA A 174 8.49 27.28 -18.96
N ALA A 175 7.21 27.65 -18.78
CA ALA A 175 6.79 29.05 -18.78
C ALA A 175 7.37 29.82 -17.58
N LEU A 176 7.31 29.24 -16.37
CA LEU A 176 7.86 29.85 -15.16
C LEU A 176 9.38 29.99 -15.24
N GLN A 177 10.09 28.98 -15.74
CA GLN A 177 11.53 29.01 -16.00
C GLN A 177 11.91 30.15 -16.93
N LYS A 178 11.17 30.31 -18.03
CA LYS A 178 11.38 31.43 -18.96
C LYS A 178 11.15 32.77 -18.27
N GLN A 179 10.08 32.91 -17.49
CA GLN A 179 9.77 34.16 -16.78
C GLN A 179 10.87 34.55 -15.77
N ILE A 180 11.32 33.63 -14.91
CA ILE A 180 12.41 33.90 -13.95
C ILE A 180 13.67 34.34 -14.71
N TYR A 181 13.99 33.64 -15.81
CA TYR A 181 15.15 33.98 -16.64
C TYR A 181 15.06 35.36 -17.27
N ASP A 182 13.94 35.67 -17.92
CA ASP A 182 13.72 36.96 -18.59
C ASP A 182 13.72 38.11 -17.58
N GLU A 183 13.16 37.91 -16.38
CA GLU A 183 13.18 38.88 -15.29
C GLU A 183 14.61 39.14 -14.79
N ALA A 184 15.39 38.09 -14.53
CA ALA A 184 16.79 38.22 -14.11
C ALA A 184 17.62 38.95 -15.18
N ALA A 185 17.47 38.56 -16.46
CA ALA A 185 18.17 39.18 -17.57
C ALA A 185 17.74 40.64 -17.81
N SER A 186 16.50 41.00 -17.51
CA SER A 186 16.00 42.38 -17.58
C SER A 186 16.57 43.23 -16.45
N LEU A 187 16.48 42.76 -15.20
CA LEU A 187 17.03 43.46 -14.03
C LEU A 187 18.54 43.67 -14.13
N ASP A 188 19.26 42.69 -14.69
CA ASP A 188 20.71 42.77 -14.85
C ASP A 188 21.14 43.94 -15.77
N ARG A 189 20.35 44.22 -16.82
CA ARG A 189 20.57 45.32 -17.77
C ARG A 189 20.30 46.70 -17.18
N ILE A 190 19.51 46.78 -16.10
CA ILE A 190 19.18 48.06 -15.46
C ILE A 190 20.36 48.51 -14.60
N GLY A 191 21.03 49.60 -14.99
CA GLY A 191 22.22 50.10 -14.30
C GLY A 191 21.99 50.52 -12.84
N ARG A 192 20.77 50.97 -12.49
CA ARG A 192 20.40 51.43 -11.14
C ARG A 192 20.04 50.32 -10.14
N VAL A 193 19.90 49.06 -10.57
CA VAL A 193 19.63 47.95 -9.66
C VAL A 193 20.94 47.53 -9.00
N ASP A 194 20.93 47.35 -7.68
CA ASP A 194 22.10 47.01 -6.89
C ASP A 194 22.59 45.57 -7.14
N GLY A 195 23.88 45.34 -6.87
CA GLY A 195 24.54 44.05 -7.04
C GLY A 195 23.87 42.89 -6.28
N PRO A 196 23.54 43.05 -4.99
CA PRO A 196 22.82 42.03 -4.21
C PRO A 196 21.48 41.62 -4.81
N THR A 197 20.66 42.57 -5.24
CA THR A 197 19.38 42.26 -5.91
C THR A 197 19.60 41.48 -7.21
N LYS A 198 20.59 41.87 -8.03
CA LYS A 198 20.96 41.12 -9.25
C LYS A 198 21.43 39.71 -8.92
N LEU A 199 22.24 39.55 -7.88
CA LEU A 199 22.74 38.25 -7.44
C LEU A 199 21.59 37.34 -7.00
N ALA A 200 20.64 37.85 -6.23
CA ALA A 200 19.49 37.10 -5.75
C ALA A 200 18.65 36.53 -6.90
N VAL A 201 18.31 37.35 -7.90
CA VAL A 201 17.49 36.89 -9.04
C VAL A 201 18.21 35.86 -9.91
N TRP A 202 19.53 35.96 -10.08
CA TRP A 202 20.29 34.93 -10.78
C TRP A 202 20.41 33.62 -9.99
N LYS A 203 20.42 33.68 -8.65
CA LYS A 203 20.30 32.48 -7.80
C LYS A 203 18.93 31.84 -7.94
N ASP A 204 17.86 32.63 -8.01
CA ASP A 204 16.50 32.12 -8.26
C ASP A 204 16.38 31.42 -9.61
N VAL A 205 17.04 31.94 -10.66
CA VAL A 205 17.14 31.25 -11.97
C VAL A 205 17.72 29.84 -11.79
N LEU A 206 18.82 29.69 -11.04
CA LEU A 206 19.46 28.38 -10.81
C LEU A 206 18.58 27.42 -10.01
N LEU A 207 17.84 27.95 -9.03
CA LEU A 207 16.89 27.18 -8.22
C LEU A 207 15.64 26.77 -9.01
N GLY A 208 15.27 27.54 -10.03
CA GLY A 208 14.16 27.25 -10.96
C GLY A 208 14.44 26.12 -11.96
N GLU A 209 15.50 25.34 -11.79
CA GLU A 209 15.90 24.24 -12.67
C GLU A 209 16.02 24.63 -14.16
N PRO A 210 16.84 25.64 -14.49
CA PRO A 210 16.87 26.23 -15.82
C PRO A 210 17.43 25.26 -16.86
N THR A 211 17.20 25.55 -18.14
CA THR A 211 17.81 24.77 -19.24
C THR A 211 19.34 24.76 -19.15
N PRO A 212 20.03 23.77 -19.75
CA PRO A 212 21.50 23.70 -19.68
C PRO A 212 22.22 24.98 -20.13
N GLN A 213 21.68 25.67 -21.14
CA GLN A 213 22.23 26.94 -21.60
C GLN A 213 22.02 28.06 -20.55
N GLN A 214 20.78 28.27 -20.11
CA GLN A 214 20.43 29.27 -19.10
C GLN A 214 21.20 29.05 -17.79
N ARG A 215 21.42 27.79 -17.41
CA ARG A 215 22.25 27.42 -16.25
C ARG A 215 23.67 27.94 -16.38
N ARG A 216 24.33 27.72 -17.53
CA ARG A 216 25.70 28.21 -17.76
C ARG A 216 25.79 29.73 -17.67
N GLU A 217 24.83 30.42 -18.29
CA GLU A 217 24.75 31.89 -18.26
C GLU A 217 24.52 32.41 -16.84
N ALA A 218 23.57 31.83 -16.10
CA ALA A 218 23.29 32.18 -14.72
C ALA A 218 24.48 31.89 -13.79
N GLU A 219 25.14 30.74 -13.91
CA GLU A 219 26.35 30.41 -13.13
C GLU A 219 27.50 31.39 -13.39
N ALA A 220 27.75 31.73 -14.66
CA ALA A 220 28.78 32.71 -15.02
C ALA A 220 28.45 34.09 -14.41
N ARG A 221 27.16 34.47 -14.43
CA ARG A 221 26.73 35.76 -13.90
C ARG A 221 26.78 35.84 -12.38
N VAL A 222 26.36 34.78 -11.68
CA VAL A 222 26.50 34.65 -10.22
C VAL A 222 27.96 34.81 -9.82
N ARG A 223 28.90 34.08 -10.45
CA ARG A 223 30.34 34.22 -10.16
C ARG A 223 30.86 35.65 -10.38
N ALA A 224 30.42 36.30 -11.45
CA ALA A 224 30.84 37.67 -11.77
C ALA A 224 30.30 38.72 -10.79
N LEU A 225 29.18 38.45 -10.12
CA LEU A 225 28.57 39.30 -9.12
C LEU A 225 29.09 39.01 -7.70
N GLU A 226 29.45 37.76 -7.39
CA GLU A 226 30.07 37.38 -6.11
C GLU A 226 31.54 37.77 -6.00
N GLY A 227 32.24 37.92 -7.13
CA GLY A 227 33.64 38.37 -7.18
C GLY A 227 33.83 39.90 -7.19
N LYS A 228 32.77 40.68 -6.98
CA LYS A 228 32.77 42.15 -6.94
C LYS A 228 32.36 42.64 -5.56
#